data_AF-A0A432RIA8-F1
#
_entry.id   AF-A0A432RIA8-F1
#
_cell.length_a   1.000
_cell.length_b   1.000
_cell.length_c   1.000
_cell.angle_alpha   90.00
_cell.angle_beta   90.00
_cell.angle_gamma   90.00
#
_symmetry.space_group_name_H-M   'P 1'
#
loop_
_entity.id
_entity.type
_entity.pdbx_description
1 polymer ?
#
loop_
_entity_poly.entity_id
_entity_poly.type
_entity_poly.pdbx_seq_one_letter_code
_entity_poly.pdbx_strand_id
1 'polypeptide(L)' 'MTMLSGFFRDAVSGKIDPVTFASKSELRVFLCTRLPGEEHFGRFVLRSDFVRITVSVAVG' A
#
# COMPACT_ATOMS: atom_id res chain seq x y z
N MET A 1 -2.92 -5.35 18.16
CA MET A 1 -1.83 -4.92 17.24
C MET A 1 -2.48 -4.19 16.08
N THR A 2 -2.03 -2.97 15.78
CA THR A 2 -2.71 -2.02 14.88
C THR A 2 -2.78 -2.55 13.44
N MET A 3 -3.97 -2.53 12.82
CA MET A 3 -4.26 -3.06 11.48
C MET A 3 -3.26 -2.65 10.39
N LEU A 4 -2.70 -1.44 10.48
CA LEU A 4 -1.61 -1.00 9.60
C LEU A 4 -0.45 -2.02 9.57
N SER A 5 -0.02 -2.53 10.73
CA SER A 5 1.14 -3.45 10.81
C SER A 5 0.93 -4.78 10.07
N GLY A 6 -0.31 -5.24 9.94
CA GLY A 6 -0.65 -6.46 9.18
C GLY A 6 -0.56 -6.23 7.67
N PHE A 7 -1.19 -5.16 7.19
CA PHE A 7 -1.15 -4.76 5.78
C PHE A 7 0.28 -4.56 5.26
N PHE A 8 1.11 -3.86 6.02
CA PHE A 8 2.53 -3.69 5.70
C PHE A 8 3.31 -5.01 5.70
N ARG A 9 3.02 -5.90 6.66
CA ARG A 9 3.66 -7.21 6.74
C ARG A 9 3.33 -8.07 5.53
N ASP A 10 2.06 -8.10 5.12
CA ASP A 10 1.63 -8.89 3.97
C ASP A 10 2.22 -8.36 2.66
N ALA A 11 2.30 -7.04 2.52
CA ALA A 11 2.97 -6.37 1.40
C ALA A 11 4.46 -6.73 1.31
N VAL A 12 5.19 -6.69 2.43
CA VAL A 12 6.63 -7.02 2.46
C VAL A 12 6.85 -8.53 2.29
N SER A 13 5.91 -9.37 2.73
CA SER A 13 5.99 -10.82 2.58
C SER A 13 5.67 -11.33 1.17
N GLY A 14 5.33 -10.44 0.22
CA GLY A 14 5.04 -10.81 -1.16
C GLY A 14 3.66 -11.47 -1.36
N LYS A 15 2.74 -11.35 -0.38
CA LYS A 15 1.36 -11.84 -0.53
C LYS A 15 0.46 -10.88 -1.28
N ILE A 16 0.90 -9.63 -1.44
CA ILE A 16 0.21 -8.57 -2.16
C ILE A 16 1.10 -8.17 -3.31
N ASP A 17 0.63 -8.40 -4.55
CA ASP A 17 1.34 -7.93 -5.73
C ASP A 17 1.19 -6.41 -5.86
N PRO A 18 2.29 -5.64 -5.78
CA PRO A 18 2.22 -4.20 -5.93
C PRO A 18 2.04 -3.81 -7.40
N VAL A 19 1.18 -2.82 -7.64
CA VAL A 19 1.16 -2.11 -8.92
C VAL A 19 2.05 -0.89 -8.80
N THR A 20 3.17 -0.88 -9.51
CA THR A 20 4.16 0.20 -9.46
C THR A 20 4.11 1.07 -10.71
N PHE A 21 4.09 2.38 -10.51
CA PHE A 21 4.26 3.38 -11.57
C PHE A 21 5.48 4.22 -11.25
N ALA A 22 6.50 4.19 -12.11
CA ALA A 22 7.72 4.96 -11.94
C ALA A 22 7.81 6.06 -13.01
N SER A 23 8.23 7.25 -12.59
CA SER A 23 8.61 8.37 -13.44
C SER A 23 9.97 8.92 -12.99
N LYS A 24 10.55 9.87 -13.74
CA LYS A 24 11.87 10.45 -13.42
C LYS A 24 11.96 11.08 -12.02
N SER A 25 10.85 11.57 -11.46
CA SER A 25 10.84 12.31 -10.19
C SER A 25 9.97 11.69 -9.11
N GLU A 26 9.28 10.58 -9.42
CA GLU A 26 8.30 10.00 -8.53
C GLU A 26 8.09 8.50 -8.81
N LEU A 27 8.08 7.71 -7.75
CA LEU A 27 7.64 6.31 -7.74
C LEU A 27 6.34 6.21 -6.95
N ARG A 28 5.28 5.69 -7.58
CA ARG A 28 4.01 5.37 -6.94
C ARG A 28 3.87 3.85 -6.82
N VAL A 29 3.51 3.38 -5.65
CA VAL A 29 3.19 1.96 -5.41
C VAL A 29 1.76 1.89 -4.91
N PHE A 30 0.93 1.09 -5.57
CA PHE A 30 -0.42 0.79 -5.16
C PHE A 30 -0.48 -0.65 -4.67
N LEU A 31 -1.07 -0.84 -3.49
CA LEU A 31 -1.29 -2.13 -2.86
C LEU A 31 -2.80 -2.29 -2.65
N CYS A 32 -3.34 -3.42 -3.07
CA CYS A 32 -4.72 -3.79 -2.80
C CYS A 32 -4.73 -5.17 -2.17
N THR A 33 -5.38 -5.32 -1.02
CA THR A 33 -5.65 -6.64 -0.45
C THR A 33 -7.10 -6.73 -0.01
N ARG A 34 -7.68 -7.91 -0.19
CA ARG A 34 -9.04 -8.21 0.23
C ARG A 34 -8.96 -9.20 1.37
N LEU A 35 -9.35 -8.74 2.55
CA LEU A 35 -9.55 -9.59 3.72
C LEU A 35 -11.04 -9.98 3.78
N PRO A 36 -11.41 -11.07 4.46
CA PRO A 36 -12.82 -11.40 4.66
C PRO A 36 -13.56 -10.22 5.32
N GLY A 37 -14.52 -9.63 4.61
CA GLY A 37 -15.32 -8.48 5.07
C GLY A 37 -14.68 -7.09 4.88
N GLU A 38 -13.44 -6.98 4.39
CA GLU A 38 -12.75 -5.70 4.27
C GLU A 38 -11.89 -5.63 2.99
N GLU A 39 -11.89 -4.48 2.32
CA GLU A 39 -10.97 -4.16 1.24
C GLU A 39 -10.01 -3.04 1.66
N HIS A 40 -8.72 -3.33 1.59
CA HIS A 40 -7.65 -2.43 2.02
C HIS A 40 -6.86 -1.93 0.82
N PHE A 41 -6.74 -0.61 0.71
CA PHE A 41 -6.02 0.08 -0.34
C PHE A 41 -4.88 0.89 0.25
N GLY A 42 -3.64 0.58 -0.14
CA GLY A 42 -2.45 1.34 0.22
C GLY A 42 -1.88 2.04 -1.00
N ARG A 43 -1.43 3.29 -0.83
CA ARG A 43 -0.69 4.05 -1.83
C ARG A 43 0.57 4.63 -1.21
N PHE A 44 1.71 4.33 -1.80
CA PHE A 44 3.01 4.90 -1.46
C PHE A 44 3.42 5.83 -2.60
N VAL A 45 3.87 7.02 -2.27
CA VAL A 45 4.46 7.95 -3.21
C VAL A 45 5.83 8.31 -2.68
N LEU A 46 6.86 7.86 -3.37
CA LEU A 46 8.25 8.20 -3.13
C LEU A 46 8.65 9.30 -4.11
N ARG A 47 9.02 10.46 -3.59
CA ARG A 47 9.72 11.51 -4.31
C ARG A 47 11.15 11.61 -3.78
N SER A 48 12.01 12.32 -4.51
CA SER A 48 13.41 12.51 -4.13
C SER A 48 13.62 13.17 -2.75
N ASP A 49 12.59 13.84 -2.21
CA ASP A 49 12.63 14.63 -0.99
C ASP A 49 11.69 14.11 0.12
N PHE A 50 10.71 13.25 -0.17
CA PHE A 50 9.84 12.66 0.85
C PHE A 50 9.20 11.33 0.44
N VAL A 51 8.76 10.58 1.45
CA VAL A 51 7.87 9.42 1.30
C VAL A 51 6.50 9.78 1.86
N ARG A 52 5.45 9.66 1.05
CA ARG A 52 4.05 9.80 1.48
C ARG A 52 3.36 8.46 1.42
N ILE A 53 2.73 8.08 2.53
CA ILE A 53 1.94 6.86 2.62
C ILE A 53 0.49 7.24 2.87
N THR A 54 -0.42 6.73 2.05
CA THR A 54 -1.86 6.84 2.23
C THR A 54 -2.42 5.43 2.35
N VAL A 55 -3.14 5.13 3.44
CA VAL A 55 -3.85 3.86 3.60
C VAL A 55 -5.32 4.18 3.77
N SER A 56 -6.15 3.56 2.93
CA SER A 56 -7.61 3.67 2.95
C SER A 56 -8.18 2.27 3.19
N VAL A 57 -9.14 2.16 4.09
CA VAL A 57 -9.85 0.90 4.36
C VAL A 57 -11.30 1.10 3.98
N ALA A 58 -11.82 0.26 3.10
CA ALA A 58 -13.23 0.15 2.79
C ALA A 58 -13.78 -1.07 3.54
N VAL A 59 -14.78 -0.84 4.39
CA VAL A 59 -15.50 -1.91 5.11
C VAL A 59 -16.80 -2.17 4.36
N GLY A 60 -17.02 -3.42 3.96
CA GLY A 60 -18.21 -3.86 3.21
C GLY A 60 -19.26 -4.50 4.09
#